data_AF-A0A3D5KYL4-F1
#
_entry.id   AF-A0A3D5KYL4-F1
#
_cell.length_a   1.000
_cell.length_b   1.000
_cell.length_c   1.000
_cell.angle_alpha   90.00
_cell.angle_beta   90.00
_cell.angle_gamma   90.00
#
_symmetry.space_group_name_H-M   'P 1'
#
loop_
_entity.id
_entity.type
_entity.pdbx_description
1 polymer ?
#
loop_
_entity_poly.entity_id
_entity_poly.type
_entity_poly.pdbx_seq_one_letter_code
_entity_poly.pdbx_strand_id
1 'polypeptide(L)' 'MLFYRCNGCGNFVTFLGEKSACTPKCCGETMEEVVPNTTDAAQEKHVPVV' A
#
# COMPACT_ATOMS: atom_id res chain seq x y z
N MET A 1 0.21 7.49 7.16
CA MET A 1 1.27 6.83 6.40
C MET A 1 0.64 6.20 5.17
N LEU A 2 1.22 6.38 3.98
CA LEU A 2 0.72 5.78 2.75
C LEU A 2 1.58 4.57 2.37
N PHE A 3 0.95 3.53 1.83
CA PHE A 3 1.62 2.31 1.42
C PHE A 3 1.29 2.00 -0.03
N TYR A 4 2.29 1.58 -0.79
CA TYR A 4 2.11 1.15 -2.17
C TYR A 4 2.71 -0.24 -2.37
N ARG A 5 2.01 -1.06 -3.15
CA ARG A 5 2.43 -2.42 -3.51
C ARG A 5 2.54 -2.58 -5.02
N CYS A 6 3.60 -3.24 -5.46
CA CYS A 6 3.71 -3.71 -6.83
C CYS A 6 3.05 -5.10 -6.94
N ASN A 7 2.08 -5.25 -7.84
CA ASN A 7 1.41 -6.54 -8.05
C ASN A 7 2.24 -7.53 -8.87
N GLY A 8 3.25 -7.06 -9.61
CA GLY A 8 4.15 -7.92 -10.40
C GLY A 8 5.23 -8.62 -9.56
N CYS A 9 5.98 -7.85 -8.76
CA CYS A 9 7.11 -8.39 -7.96
C CYS A 9 6.86 -8.42 -6.45
N GLY A 10 5.78 -7.81 -5.96
CA GLY A 10 5.45 -7.78 -4.53
C GLY A 10 6.19 -6.72 -3.71
N ASN A 11 7.03 -5.87 -4.32
CA ASN A 11 7.70 -4.78 -3.62
C ASN A 11 6.70 -3.86 -2.92
N PHE A 12 7.06 -3.45 -1.69
CA PHE A 12 6.25 -2.62 -0.82
C PHE A 12 7.02 -1.37 -0.43
N VAL A 13 6.42 -0.20 -0.63
CA VAL A 13 7.07 1.08 -0.38
C VAL A 13 6.17 2.01 0.43
N THR A 14 6.81 2.92 1.17
CA THR A 14 6.14 3.99 1.90
C THR A 14 6.91 5.29 1.71
N PHE A 15 6.25 6.41 1.94
CA PHE A 15 6.87 7.73 1.91
C PHE A 15 7.27 8.13 3.33
N LEU A 16 8.56 8.41 3.53
CA LEU A 16 9.07 8.92 4.81
C LEU A 16 8.71 10.41 5.03
N GLY A 17 8.47 11.14 3.94
CA GLY A 17 7.91 12.49 3.93
C GLY A 17 6.52 12.51 3.31
N GLU A 18 6.03 13.70 2.97
CA GLU A 18 4.75 13.84 2.27
C GLU A 18 4.82 13.30 0.84
N LYS A 19 3.76 12.63 0.40
CA LYS A 19 3.65 12.15 -0.98
C LYS A 19 3.51 13.35 -1.91
N SER A 20 4.40 13.46 -2.89
CA SER A 20 4.28 14.43 -4.00
C SER A 20 3.29 13.94 -5.06
N ALA A 21 3.05 14.73 -6.11
CA ALA A 21 2.06 14.39 -7.15
C ALA A 21 2.36 13.10 -7.94
N CYS A 22 3.55 12.53 -7.83
CA CYS A 22 3.96 11.36 -8.62
C CYS A 22 3.57 10.04 -7.94
N THR A 23 3.02 9.11 -8.71
CA THR A 23 2.79 7.72 -8.30
C THR A 23 4.01 6.87 -8.63
N PRO A 24 4.53 6.05 -7.69
CA PRO A 24 5.70 5.22 -7.95
C PRO A 24 5.41 4.16 -9.02
N LYS A 25 6.43 3.83 -9.81
CA LYS A 25 6.36 2.84 -10.89
C LYS A 25 7.32 1.69 -10.60
N CYS A 26 6.84 0.46 -10.70
CA CYS A 26 7.64 -0.75 -10.48
C CYS A 26 7.21 -1.82 -11.51
N CYS A 27 8.17 -2.62 -12.01
CA CYS A 27 7.90 -3.62 -13.07
C CYS A 27 7.26 -3.07 -14.36
N GLY A 28 7.46 -1.78 -14.66
CA GLY A 28 6.87 -1.16 -15.85
C GLY A 28 5.43 -0.67 -15.67
N GLU A 29 4.84 -0.81 -14.48
CA GLU A 29 3.47 -0.41 -14.16
C GLU A 29 3.41 0.51 -12.93
N THR A 30 2.36 1.32 -12.83
CA THR A 30 2.10 2.14 -11.64
C THR A 30 1.75 1.25 -10.46
N MET A 31 2.39 1.47 -9.31
CA MET A 31 2.10 0.73 -8.09
C MET A 31 0.71 1.09 -7.54
N GLU A 32 0.08 0.14 -6.85
CA GLU A 32 -1.25 0.29 -6.28
C GLU A 32 -1.16 0.77 -4.83
N GLU A 33 -2.04 1.70 -4.45
CA GLU A 33 -2.14 2.17 -3.07
C GLU A 33 -2.86 1.16 -2.20
N VAL A 34 -2.25 0.80 -1.07
CA VAL A 34 -2.84 -0.10 -0.09
C VAL A 34 -3.60 0.72 0.94
N VAL A 35 -4.90 0.87 0.70
CA VAL A 35 -5.82 1.58 1.60
C VAL A 35 -6.23 0.63 2.73
N PRO A 36 -5.99 0.98 4.01
CA PRO A 36 -6.32 0.11 5.13
C PRO A 36 -7.83 -0.15 5.23
N ASN A 37 -8.20 -1.33 5.76
CA ASN A 37 -9.60 -1.73 6.02
C ASN A 37 -10.53 -1.77 4.78
N THR A 38 -9.97 -1.93 3.58
CA THR A 38 -10.75 -2.03 2.33
C THR A 38 -10.96 -3.46 1.84
N THR A 39 -10.13 -4.39 2.30
CA THR A 39 -10.30 -5.82 2.00
C THR A 39 -11.44 -6.40 2.82
N ASP A 40 -12.29 -7.20 2.17
CA ASP A 40 -13.33 -7.99 2.84
C ASP A 40 -12.69 -9.16 3.62
N ALA A 41 -12.14 -8.83 4.79
CA ALA A 41 -11.45 -9.76 5.69
C ALA A 41 -12.01 -9.63 7.11
N ALA A 42 -11.93 -10.72 7.87
CA ALA A 42 -12.44 -10.80 9.24
C ALA A 42 -11.73 -9.78 10.16
N GLN A 43 -12.42 -8.71 10.55
CA GLN A 43 -11.81 -7.57 11.23
C GLN A 43 -11.15 -7.95 12.56
N GLU A 44 -11.76 -8.88 13.31
CA GLU A 44 -11.27 -9.34 14.60
C GLU A 44 -9.91 -10.05 14.54
N LYS A 45 -9.47 -10.46 13.35
CA LYS A 45 -8.17 -11.10 13.12
C LYS A 45 -7.13 -10.19 12.48
N HIS A 46 -7.56 -9.07 11.89
CA HIS A 46 -6.71 -8.24 11.04
C HIS A 46 -6.51 -6.83 11.59
N VAL A 47 -7.49 -6.29 12.35
CA VAL A 47 -7.37 -4.97 12.98
C VAL A 47 -6.50 -5.09 14.24
N PRO A 48 -5.35 -4.39 14.33
CA PRO A 48 -4.50 -4.45 15.52
C PRO A 48 -5.19 -3.88 16.76
N VAL A 49 -4.94 -4.51 17.92
CA VAL A 49 -5.33 -3.99 19.25
C VAL A 49 -4.11 -3.31 19.87
N VAL A 50 -4.27 -2.08 20.33
CA VAL A 50 -3.21 -1.24 20.93
C VAL A 50 -3.22 -1.29 22.44
#